data_AF-A0A3A4R2H2-F1
#
_entry.id   AF-A0A3A4R2H2-F1
#
_cell.length_a   1.000
_cell.length_b   1.000
_cell.length_c   1.000
_cell.angle_alpha   90.00
_cell.angle_beta   90.00
_cell.angle_gamma   90.00
#
_symmetry.space_group_name_H-M   'P 1'
#
loop_
_entity.id
_entity.type
_entity.pdbx_description
1 polymer ?
#
loop_
_entity_poly.entity_id
_entity_poly.type
_entity_poly.pdbx_seq_one_letter_code
_entity_poly.pdbx_strand_id
1 'polypeptide(L)'
;MIFLKKKLPHQQECLADTGCDFIYFWQLAGEDISVYLPRITLTINPATNREDPYVVAEDKSTLIERALDKVTNKAVLINLLARRVRQLNKNSRPLVEKFDGEDNIAVALREVIAGKIYPVFKSGETDTTSE
;
A
#
# COMPACT_ATOMS: atom_id res chain seq x y z
N MET A 1 46.02 14.91 13.18
CA MET A 1 44.59 15.05 12.86
C MET A 1 44.24 14.08 11.74
N ILE A 2 43.08 13.46 11.86
CA ILE A 2 42.78 12.10 11.42
C ILE A 2 42.60 11.96 9.90
N PHE A 3 43.16 10.89 9.37
CA PHE A 3 42.97 10.29 8.05
C PHE A 3 41.51 9.85 7.89
N LEU A 4 40.89 10.05 6.72
CA LEU A 4 40.17 8.98 6.02
C LEU A 4 39.70 9.44 4.62
N LYS A 5 40.41 8.89 3.63
CA LYS A 5 40.01 8.74 2.24
C LYS A 5 38.59 8.17 2.13
N LYS A 6 37.75 8.77 1.28
CA LYS A 6 36.75 8.04 0.48
C LYS A 6 37.22 8.15 -0.97
N LYS A 7 37.95 7.20 -1.55
CA LYS A 7 37.53 5.90 -2.09
C LYS A 7 36.27 6.00 -2.96
N LEU A 8 36.45 6.30 -4.24
CA LEU A 8 35.53 5.95 -5.32
C LEU A 8 35.73 4.47 -5.68
N PRO A 9 34.69 3.74 -6.15
CA PRO A 9 34.67 3.42 -7.60
C PRO A 9 33.29 3.18 -8.26
N HIS A 10 33.33 3.12 -9.60
CA HIS A 10 32.37 2.60 -10.62
C HIS A 10 31.19 3.50 -10.99
N GLN A 11 31.22 4.25 -12.12
CA GLN A 11 30.96 3.82 -13.53
C GLN A 11 29.71 2.93 -13.65
N GLN A 12 28.67 3.23 -14.45
CA GLN A 12 28.66 3.76 -15.82
C GLN A 12 27.43 4.65 -16.10
N GLU A 13 27.64 5.85 -16.64
CA GLU A 13 26.71 6.42 -17.63
C GLU A 13 27.47 6.40 -18.96
N CYS A 14 27.17 5.39 -19.77
CA CYS A 14 27.43 5.44 -21.20
C CYS A 14 26.19 6.07 -21.82
N LEU A 15 26.32 7.20 -22.50
CA LEU A 15 25.64 7.44 -23.78
C LEU A 15 26.36 8.60 -24.46
N ALA A 16 27.24 8.19 -25.37
CA ALA A 16 27.83 9.05 -26.37
C ALA A 16 26.74 9.74 -27.19
N ASP A 17 27.05 10.98 -27.57
CA ASP A 17 26.80 11.55 -28.88
C ASP A 17 25.40 11.36 -29.46
N THR A 18 24.58 12.39 -29.38
CA THR A 18 24.16 13.10 -30.60
C THR A 18 23.56 14.44 -30.21
N GLY A 19 24.14 15.50 -30.77
CA GLY A 19 23.65 16.86 -30.59
C GLY A 19 22.21 17.00 -31.06
N CYS A 20 21.46 17.81 -30.34
CA CYS A 20 20.31 18.51 -30.88
C CYS A 20 20.37 19.91 -30.30
N ASP A 21 20.84 20.80 -31.17
CA ASP A 21 20.98 22.21 -30.91
C ASP A 21 19.65 22.86 -30.50
N PHE A 22 19.85 23.83 -29.64
CA PHE A 22 18.93 24.79 -29.11
C PHE A 22 18.30 25.64 -30.25
N ILE A 23 17.05 26.05 -30.03
CA ILE A 23 16.44 27.36 -30.36
C ILE A 23 15.59 27.51 -31.64
N TYR A 24 14.27 27.49 -31.38
CA TYR A 24 13.20 28.34 -31.92
C TYR A 24 13.40 29.07 -33.26
N PHE A 25 12.55 28.72 -34.22
CA PHE A 25 12.20 29.59 -35.34
C PHE A 25 10.67 29.74 -35.42
N TRP A 26 10.18 30.91 -35.02
CA TRP A 26 8.82 31.38 -35.24
C TRP A 26 8.54 31.48 -36.74
N GLN A 27 7.43 30.90 -37.22
CA GLN A 27 6.91 31.22 -38.55
C GLN A 27 5.38 31.34 -38.51
N LEU A 28 4.94 32.54 -38.83
CA LEU A 28 3.57 33.05 -38.93
C LEU A 28 2.80 32.46 -40.11
N ALA A 29 1.53 32.12 -39.87
CA ALA A 29 0.32 32.31 -40.71
C ALA A 29 -0.75 31.38 -40.13
N GLY A 30 -1.92 31.83 -39.69
CA GLY A 30 -2.86 32.60 -40.50
C GLY A 30 -3.79 31.63 -41.21
N GLU A 31 -5.05 31.61 -40.76
CA GLU A 31 -6.28 31.10 -41.40
C GLU A 31 -6.91 29.78 -40.93
N ASP A 32 -8.20 29.94 -40.61
CA ASP A 32 -9.17 28.98 -40.13
C ASP A 32 -9.51 27.93 -41.19
N ILE A 33 -9.52 26.66 -40.78
CA ILE A 33 -10.37 25.65 -41.42
C ILE A 33 -11.24 25.03 -40.33
N SER A 34 -12.44 25.62 -40.22
CA SER A 34 -13.62 24.95 -39.70
C SER A 34 -13.85 23.66 -40.49
N VAL A 35 -13.52 22.52 -39.89
CA VAL A 35 -14.09 21.23 -40.30
C VAL A 35 -14.90 20.69 -39.13
N TYR A 36 -16.21 20.75 -39.35
CA TYR A 36 -17.25 20.05 -38.62
C TYR A 36 -16.80 18.63 -38.22
N LEU A 37 -16.69 18.35 -36.93
CA LEU A 37 -16.90 16.99 -36.41
C LEU A 37 -18.22 16.96 -35.65
N PRO A 38 -19.24 16.24 -36.17
CA PRO A 38 -20.47 16.04 -35.44
C PRO A 38 -20.24 15.07 -34.28
N ARG A 39 -20.59 15.53 -33.07
CA ARG A 39 -21.16 14.71 -31.99
C ARG A 39 -20.33 13.50 -31.55
N ILE A 40 -19.23 13.76 -30.85
CA ILE A 40 -18.81 12.87 -29.76
C ILE A 40 -19.14 13.63 -28.48
N THR A 41 -20.21 13.22 -27.81
CA THR A 41 -20.39 13.56 -26.41
C THR A 41 -19.13 13.08 -25.69
N LEU A 42 -18.31 14.00 -25.17
CA LEU A 42 -17.37 13.63 -24.13
C LEU A 42 -18.24 13.18 -22.96
N THR A 43 -18.54 11.88 -22.92
CA THR A 43 -18.81 11.22 -21.65
C THR A 43 -17.53 11.45 -20.87
N ILE A 44 -17.56 12.43 -19.98
CA ILE A 44 -16.67 12.45 -18.84
C ILE A 44 -16.99 11.13 -18.14
N ASN A 45 -16.26 10.06 -18.48
CA ASN A 45 -16.26 8.85 -17.66
C ASN A 45 -15.72 9.34 -16.31
N PRO A 46 -16.56 9.41 -15.27
CA PRO A 46 -16.14 9.99 -14.02
C PRO A 46 -15.12 9.04 -13.38
N ALA A 47 -13.83 9.36 -13.55
CA ALA A 47 -12.78 9.16 -12.57
C ALA A 47 -12.83 7.88 -11.69
N THR A 48 -13.03 6.70 -12.27
CA THR A 48 -12.84 5.42 -11.56
C THR A 48 -11.90 4.55 -12.38
N ASN A 49 -10.67 4.38 -11.89
CA ASN A 49 -9.60 3.49 -12.39
C ASN A 49 -8.47 4.16 -13.20
N ARG A 50 -7.95 5.30 -12.70
CA ARG A 50 -6.50 5.51 -12.76
C ARG A 50 -5.96 4.79 -11.52
N GLU A 51 -5.82 3.47 -11.60
CA GLU A 51 -5.12 2.74 -10.54
C GLU A 51 -3.65 3.15 -10.63
N ASP A 52 -3.24 4.04 -9.72
CA ASP A 52 -1.85 4.42 -9.61
C ASP A 52 -1.03 3.15 -9.36
N PRO A 53 -0.01 2.84 -10.18
CA PRO A 53 0.70 1.56 -10.15
C PRO A 53 1.63 1.39 -8.93
N TYR A 54 1.45 2.20 -7.88
CA TYR A 54 2.28 2.19 -6.69
C TYR A 54 1.40 2.01 -5.44
N VAL A 55 1.42 0.78 -4.91
CA VAL A 55 0.88 0.35 -3.61
C VAL A 55 -0.65 0.23 -3.54
N VAL A 56 -1.15 -0.99 -3.73
CA VAL A 56 -2.52 -1.34 -3.33
C VAL A 56 -2.55 -1.42 -1.80
N ALA A 57 -2.64 -0.27 -1.14
CA ALA A 57 -3.01 -0.22 0.26
C ALA A 57 -4.48 -0.68 0.32
N GLU A 58 -4.70 -1.99 0.46
CA GLU A 58 -6.05 -2.55 0.60
C GLU A 58 -6.83 -1.79 1.68
N ASP A 59 -8.06 -1.41 1.35
CA ASP A 59 -8.92 -0.69 2.27
C ASP A 59 -9.13 -1.51 3.56
N LYS A 60 -9.03 -0.84 4.71
CA LYS A 60 -9.17 -1.48 6.03
C LYS A 60 -10.49 -2.23 6.18
N SER A 61 -11.57 -1.75 5.57
CA SER A 61 -12.88 -2.42 5.54
C SER A 61 -12.79 -3.79 4.89
N THR A 62 -12.16 -3.89 3.72
CA THR A 62 -12.00 -5.16 2.99
C THR A 62 -11.14 -6.16 3.77
N LEU A 63 -10.09 -5.69 4.46
CA LEU A 63 -9.27 -6.53 5.32
C LEU A 63 -10.07 -7.09 6.51
N ILE A 64 -10.97 -6.30 7.08
CA ILE A 64 -11.83 -6.75 8.19
C ILE A 64 -12.80 -7.84 7.70
N GLU A 65 -13.42 -7.65 6.54
CA GLU A 65 -14.34 -8.66 5.96
C GLU A 65 -13.63 -9.99 5.74
N ARG A 66 -12.46 -9.96 5.08
CA ARG A 66 -11.64 -11.17 4.85
C ARG A 66 -11.14 -11.82 6.15
N ALA A 67 -10.88 -11.02 7.19
CA ALA A 67 -10.48 -11.55 8.49
C ALA A 67 -11.66 -12.22 9.22
N LEU A 68 -12.89 -11.75 9.02
CA LEU A 68 -14.09 -12.35 9.59
C LEU A 68 -14.43 -13.71 8.97
N ASP A 69 -14.05 -13.94 7.72
CA ASP A 69 -14.16 -15.27 7.10
C ASP A 69 -13.27 -16.31 7.82
N LYS A 70 -12.17 -15.87 8.43
CA LYS A 70 -11.27 -16.73 9.23
C LYS A 70 -11.70 -16.84 10.68
N VAL A 71 -12.16 -15.73 11.27
CA VAL A 71 -12.59 -15.65 12.67
C VAL A 71 -14.06 -15.27 12.71
N THR A 72 -14.92 -16.27 12.93
CA THR A 72 -16.38 -16.14 12.86
C THR A 72 -16.95 -15.07 13.80
N ASN A 73 -16.36 -14.87 14.98
CA ASN A 73 -16.84 -13.91 15.96
C ASN A 73 -16.02 -12.60 15.94
N LYS A 74 -16.71 -11.50 15.62
CA LYS A 74 -16.17 -10.13 15.65
C LYS A 74 -15.49 -9.77 16.97
N ALA A 75 -16.09 -10.12 18.10
CA ALA A 75 -15.53 -9.81 19.42
C ALA A 75 -14.21 -10.56 19.68
N VAL A 76 -14.13 -11.81 19.23
CA VAL A 76 -12.89 -12.61 19.31
C VAL A 76 -11.81 -12.00 18.41
N LEU A 77 -12.16 -11.58 17.20
CA LEU A 77 -11.23 -10.90 16.28
C LEU A 77 -10.67 -9.60 16.89
N ILE A 78 -11.52 -8.76 17.46
CA ILE A 78 -11.10 -7.50 18.11
C ILE A 78 -10.11 -7.79 19.24
N ASN A 79 -10.42 -8.76 20.11
CA ASN A 79 -9.54 -9.14 21.22
C ASN A 79 -8.20 -9.71 20.72
N LEU A 80 -8.23 -10.52 19.65
CA LEU A 80 -7.04 -11.08 19.03
C LEU A 80 -6.15 -9.98 18.45
N LEU A 81 -6.72 -9.07 17.66
CA LEU A 81 -6.03 -7.94 17.07
C LEU A 81 -5.48 -7.00 18.14
N ALA A 82 -6.26 -6.65 19.16
CA ALA A 82 -5.80 -5.78 20.24
C ALA A 82 -4.57 -6.35 20.96
N ARG A 83 -4.57 -7.66 21.23
CA ARG A 83 -3.41 -8.35 21.82
C ARG A 83 -2.22 -8.32 20.86
N ARG A 84 -2.43 -8.59 19.58
CA ARG A 84 -1.36 -8.62 18.59
C ARG A 84 -0.76 -7.24 18.33
N VAL A 85 -1.58 -6.21 18.15
CA VAL A 85 -1.13 -4.83 17.96
C VAL A 85 -0.32 -4.35 19.16
N ARG A 86 -0.71 -4.71 20.40
CA ARG A 86 0.11 -4.42 21.59
C ARG A 86 1.49 -5.08 21.54
N GLN A 87 1.61 -6.27 20.97
CA GLN A 87 2.92 -6.91 20.77
C GLN A 87 3.75 -6.18 19.71
N LEU A 88 3.14 -5.83 18.58
CA LEU A 88 3.80 -5.06 17.52
C LEU A 88 4.28 -3.69 18.01
N ASN A 89 3.49 -3.01 18.85
CA ASN A 89 3.88 -1.76 19.49
C ASN A 89 5.05 -1.94 20.47
N LYS A 90 5.24 -3.14 21.04
CA LYS A 90 6.42 -3.51 21.83
C LYS A 90 7.61 -3.95 20.95
N ASN A 91 7.59 -3.61 19.66
CA ASN A 91 8.60 -3.99 18.67
C ASN A 91 8.73 -5.51 18.46
N SER A 92 7.66 -6.28 18.69
CA SER A 92 7.67 -7.69 18.28
C SER A 92 7.78 -7.80 16.77
N ARG A 93 8.55 -8.76 16.26
CA ARG A 93 8.71 -8.97 14.82
C ARG A 93 7.37 -9.30 14.15
N PRO A 94 7.01 -8.62 13.03
CA PRO A 94 5.84 -8.99 12.25
C PRO A 94 6.08 -10.33 11.56
N LEU A 95 5.03 -11.14 11.45
CA LEU A 95 5.06 -12.46 10.84
C LEU A 95 4.86 -12.39 9.33
N VAL A 96 4.23 -11.32 8.84
CA VAL A 96 4.05 -10.99 7.42
C VAL A 96 4.95 -9.80 7.07
N GLU A 97 5.32 -9.69 5.80
CA GLU A 97 6.07 -8.53 5.29
C GLU A 97 5.30 -7.24 5.57
N LYS A 98 5.97 -6.35 6.29
CA LYS A 98 5.47 -5.05 6.68
C LYS A 98 6.15 -4.00 5.80
N PHE A 99 5.38 -3.09 5.24
CA PHE A 99 5.92 -1.92 4.54
C PHE A 99 6.26 -0.80 5.53
N ASP A 100 7.22 0.04 5.16
CA ASP A 100 7.59 1.20 5.97
C ASP A 100 6.38 2.15 6.07
N GLY A 101 6.04 2.54 7.30
CA GLY A 101 4.86 3.38 7.56
C GLY A 101 3.51 2.65 7.59
N GLU A 102 3.46 1.33 7.38
CA GLU A 102 2.20 0.57 7.46
C GLU A 102 1.67 0.50 8.90
N ASP A 103 0.36 0.67 9.05
CA ASP A 103 -0.34 0.57 10.32
C ASP A 103 -0.21 -0.84 10.91
N ASN A 104 0.15 -0.93 12.19
CA ASN A 104 0.24 -2.22 12.90
C ASN A 104 -1.10 -2.99 12.91
N ILE A 105 -2.23 -2.28 12.78
CA ILE A 105 -3.55 -2.89 12.66
C ILE A 105 -3.69 -3.63 11.33
N ALA A 106 -3.27 -3.01 10.21
CA ALA A 106 -3.33 -3.62 8.89
C ALA A 106 -2.42 -4.85 8.82
N VAL A 107 -1.20 -4.77 9.39
CA VAL A 107 -0.29 -5.91 9.50
C VAL A 107 -0.92 -7.05 10.30
N ALA A 108 -1.53 -6.77 11.46
CA ALA A 108 -2.17 -7.79 12.27
C ALA A 108 -3.38 -8.44 11.56
N LEU A 109 -4.17 -7.67 10.80
CA LEU A 109 -5.25 -8.22 9.97
C LEU A 109 -4.71 -9.15 8.89
N ARG A 110 -3.64 -8.76 8.19
CA ARG A 110 -2.97 -9.60 7.19
C ARG A 110 -2.41 -10.89 7.79
N GLU A 111 -1.87 -10.83 9.01
CA GLU A 111 -1.41 -12.03 9.74
C GLU A 111 -2.56 -13.00 10.05
N VAL A 112 -3.75 -12.50 10.37
CA VAL A 112 -4.96 -13.31 10.59
C VAL A 112 -5.47 -13.91 9.28
N ILE A 113 -5.53 -13.14 8.20
CA ILE A 113 -5.95 -13.63 6.86
C ILE A 113 -5.00 -14.74 6.39
N ALA A 114 -3.70 -14.58 6.62
CA ALA A 114 -2.68 -15.58 6.32
C ALA A 114 -2.73 -16.81 7.25
N GLY A 115 -3.55 -16.78 8.31
CA GLY A 115 -3.69 -17.90 9.25
C GLY A 115 -2.49 -18.12 10.17
N LYS A 116 -1.59 -17.13 10.31
CA LYS A 116 -0.40 -17.25 11.17
C LYS A 116 -0.73 -17.08 12.65
N ILE A 117 -1.87 -16.45 12.96
CA ILE A 117 -2.34 -16.16 14.31
C ILE A 117 -3.73 -16.74 14.48
N TYR A 118 -3.97 -17.42 15.59
CA TYR A 118 -5.24 -18.05 15.93
C TYR A 118 -5.65 -17.75 17.38
N PRO A 119 -6.96 -17.67 17.67
CA PRO A 119 -7.44 -17.51 19.03
C PRO A 119 -7.22 -18.80 19.84
N VAL A 120 -6.65 -18.66 21.04
CA VAL A 120 -6.52 -19.75 22.01
C VAL A 120 -7.61 -19.61 23.06
N PHE A 121 -8.51 -20.58 23.12
CA PHE A 121 -9.54 -20.66 24.15
C PHE A 121 -8.99 -21.47 25.33
N LYS A 122 -8.99 -20.87 26.52
CA LYS A 122 -8.74 -21.63 27.74
C LYS A 122 -10.03 -22.36 28.10
N SER A 123 -10.04 -23.67 27.96
CA SER A 123 -11.13 -24.52 28.42
C SER A 123 -11.03 -24.67 29.93
N GLY A 124 -11.81 -23.92 30.68
CA GLY A 124 -12.06 -24.22 32.09
C GLY A 124 -11.87 -23.04 33.04
N GLU A 125 -13.01 -22.48 33.44
CA GLU A 125 -13.35 -22.17 34.83
C GLU A 125 -14.87 -21.99 34.85
N THR A 126 -15.60 -23.07 35.11
CA THR A 126 -17.03 -22.96 35.47
C THR A 126 -17.07 -22.75 36.96
N ASP A 127 -17.21 -21.49 37.39
CA ASP A 127 -17.55 -21.17 38.77
C ASP A 127 -18.97 -21.70 39.02
N THR A 128 -19.06 -22.94 39.51
CA THR A 128 -20.28 -23.49 40.08
C THR A 128 -20.54 -22.78 41.41
N THR A 129 -20.95 -21.52 41.37
CA THR A 129 -21.57 -20.86 42.53
C THR A 129 -23.03 -21.26 42.53
N SER A 130 -23.27 -22.50 42.95
CA SER A 130 -24.57 -22.96 43.43
C SER A 130 -24.66 -22.62 44.91
N GLU A 131 -25.20 -21.45 45.22
CA GLU A 131 -25.83 -21.14 46.51
C GLU A 131 -27.20 -20.51 46.25
#